data_AF-A0A849DEV1-F1
#
_entry.id   AF-A0A849DEV1-F1
#
_cell.length_a   1.000
_cell.length_b   1.000
_cell.length_c   1.000
_cell.angle_alpha   90.00
_cell.angle_beta   90.00
_cell.angle_gamma   90.00
#
_symmetry.space_group_name_H-M   'P 1'
#
loop_
_entity.id
_entity.type
_entity.pdbx_description
1 polymer ?
#
loop_
_entity_poly.entity_id
_entity_poly.type
_entity_poly.pdbx_seq_one_letter_code
_entity_poly.pdbx_strand_id
1 'polypeptide(L)'
;RCSTKESDGKANLHQGAVGVGINMASGKALFAVQHGDPVTKHPDTGYDFSELEIPHWEKILTLAASCYEVTHLGYLGVDIVLDKNLGPLILELNARPGLAIQIANRIGAVKRYDVIDKQQENLDVTERVKFSINHFGMK
;
A
#
# COMPACT_ATOMS: atom_id res chain seq x y z
N ARG A 1 -1.36 6.05 -3.86
CA ARG A 1 -0.73 7.22 -4.54
C ARG A 1 -1.85 8.01 -5.18
N CYS A 2 -1.84 9.33 -5.07
CA CYS A 2 -2.86 10.20 -5.62
C CYS A 2 -2.20 11.15 -6.62
N SER A 3 -2.69 11.16 -7.86
CA SER A 3 -2.18 12.04 -8.90
C SER A 3 -2.58 13.48 -8.63
N THR A 4 -1.69 14.38 -8.99
CA THR A 4 -1.86 15.82 -8.86
C THR A 4 -1.72 16.51 -10.22
N LYS A 5 -2.14 17.77 -10.32
CA LYS A 5 -1.86 18.62 -11.50
C LYS A 5 -0.36 18.76 -11.73
N GLU A 6 0.43 18.89 -10.66
CA GLU A 6 1.89 18.96 -10.74
C GLU A 6 2.49 17.71 -11.39
N SER A 7 1.95 16.54 -11.05
CA SER A 7 2.37 15.26 -11.63
C SER A 7 1.83 14.98 -13.02
N ASP A 8 1.22 15.96 -13.68
CA ASP A 8 0.59 15.80 -15.01
C ASP A 8 -0.44 14.66 -15.00
N GLY A 9 -1.19 14.54 -13.89
CA GLY A 9 -2.17 13.48 -13.69
C GLY A 9 -1.59 12.08 -13.41
N LYS A 10 -0.28 11.92 -13.24
CA LYS A 10 0.38 10.62 -12.99
C LYS A 10 0.55 10.33 -11.51
N ALA A 11 0.41 9.08 -11.10
CA ALA A 11 0.60 8.68 -9.69
C ALA A 11 2.08 8.49 -9.29
N ASN A 12 3.01 9.27 -9.85
CA ASN A 12 4.45 9.13 -9.63
C ASN A 12 4.96 10.15 -8.60
N LEU A 13 5.53 9.68 -7.48
CA LEU A 13 5.96 10.56 -6.38
C LEU A 13 7.03 11.57 -6.80
N HIS A 14 8.01 11.14 -7.61
CA HIS A 14 9.07 12.02 -8.11
C HIS A 14 8.55 13.08 -9.08
N GLN A 15 7.32 12.95 -9.59
CA GLN A 15 6.66 13.95 -10.42
C GLN A 15 5.72 14.85 -9.59
N GLY A 16 5.67 14.70 -8.26
CA GLY A 16 4.79 15.51 -7.41
C GLY A 16 3.43 14.88 -7.10
N ALA A 17 3.27 13.57 -7.32
CA ALA A 17 2.11 12.86 -6.80
C ALA A 17 2.19 12.70 -5.27
N VAL A 18 1.04 12.58 -4.61
CA VAL A 18 0.98 12.34 -3.16
C VAL A 18 1.08 10.84 -2.86
N GLY A 19 2.00 10.48 -1.98
CA GLY A 19 2.08 9.15 -1.37
C GLY A 19 1.23 9.10 -0.11
N VAL A 20 0.41 8.08 0.05
CA VAL A 20 -0.41 7.90 1.26
C VAL A 20 -0.13 6.51 1.82
N GLY A 21 0.30 6.46 3.07
CA GLY A 21 0.47 5.22 3.81
C GLY A 21 -0.89 4.74 4.32
N ILE A 22 -1.13 3.43 4.28
CA ILE A 22 -2.40 2.82 4.67
C ILE A 22 -2.16 1.87 5.83
N ASN A 23 -3.03 1.95 6.84
CA ASN A 23 -2.99 1.07 7.99
C ASN A 23 -3.37 -0.35 7.56
N MET A 24 -2.45 -1.30 7.77
CA MET A 24 -2.67 -2.70 7.42
C MET A 24 -3.90 -3.31 8.08
N ALA A 25 -4.25 -2.89 9.30
CA ALA A 25 -5.40 -3.46 10.02
C ALA A 25 -6.75 -2.89 9.59
N SER A 26 -6.82 -1.61 9.22
CA SER A 26 -8.10 -0.93 9.03
C SER A 26 -8.36 -0.42 7.61
N GLY A 27 -7.34 -0.34 6.75
CA GLY A 27 -7.48 0.28 5.42
C GLY A 27 -7.59 1.81 5.48
N LYS A 28 -7.47 2.42 6.66
CA LYS A 28 -7.46 3.88 6.82
C LYS A 28 -6.11 4.48 6.51
N ALA A 29 -6.10 5.72 6.03
CA ALA A 29 -4.87 6.46 5.85
C ALA A 29 -4.12 6.67 7.18
N LEU A 30 -2.79 6.68 7.08
CA LEU A 30 -1.86 6.98 8.16
C LEU A 30 -1.29 8.39 7.98
N PHE A 31 -0.35 8.52 7.05
CA PHE A 31 0.29 9.78 6.71
C PHE A 31 0.31 9.92 5.20
N ALA A 32 0.19 11.16 4.75
CA ALA A 32 0.43 11.53 3.37
C ALA A 32 1.70 12.36 3.24
N VAL A 33 2.40 12.18 2.12
CA VAL A 33 3.65 12.87 1.81
C VAL A 33 3.68 13.31 0.35
N GLN A 34 4.23 14.48 0.08
CA GLN A 34 4.49 15.01 -1.25
C GLN A 34 5.89 15.64 -1.23
N HIS A 35 6.74 15.33 -2.19
CA HIS A 35 8.15 15.78 -2.21
C HIS A 35 8.97 15.41 -0.97
N GLY A 36 8.54 14.39 -0.23
CA GLY A 36 9.15 13.99 1.04
C GLY A 36 8.60 14.72 2.26
N ASP A 37 7.84 15.80 2.06
CA ASP A 37 7.23 16.57 3.12
C ASP A 37 5.84 16.05 3.49
N PRO A 38 5.46 16.11 4.78
CA PRO A 38 4.12 15.73 5.21
C PRO A 38 3.03 16.64 4.63
N VAL A 39 1.92 16.04 4.19
CA VAL A 39 0.72 16.76 3.79
C VAL A 39 -0.51 16.15 4.47
N THR A 40 -1.53 16.97 4.74
CA THR A 40 -2.81 16.52 5.33
C THR A 40 -3.95 16.51 4.33
N LYS A 41 -3.86 17.34 3.29
CA LYS A 41 -4.88 17.49 2.25
C LYS A 41 -4.29 17.29 0.88
N HIS A 42 -5.11 16.81 -0.04
CA HIS A 42 -4.76 16.73 -1.45
C HIS A 42 -4.61 18.16 -2.03
N PRO A 43 -3.50 18.49 -2.73
CA PRO A 43 -3.24 19.86 -3.19
C PRO A 43 -4.30 20.36 -4.18
N ASP A 44 -4.83 19.48 -5.03
CA ASP A 44 -5.80 19.88 -6.06
C ASP A 44 -7.27 19.82 -5.65
N THR A 45 -7.67 18.82 -4.85
CA THR A 45 -9.09 18.59 -4.50
C THR A 45 -9.44 19.12 -3.11
N GLY A 46 -8.42 19.43 -2.28
CA GLY A 46 -8.61 19.82 -0.88
C GLY A 46 -9.09 18.67 0.02
N TYR A 47 -9.22 17.45 -0.52
CA TYR A 47 -9.69 16.29 0.22
C TYR A 47 -8.78 15.99 1.42
N ASP A 48 -9.36 15.77 2.59
CA ASP A 48 -8.62 15.48 3.80
C ASP A 48 -8.22 14.00 3.84
N PHE A 49 -6.91 13.73 3.85
CA PHE A 49 -6.43 12.36 3.86
C PHE A 49 -6.79 11.61 5.15
N SER A 50 -7.08 12.30 6.25
CA SER A 50 -7.55 11.63 7.49
C SER A 50 -8.92 10.97 7.34
N GLU A 51 -9.71 11.39 6.35
CA GLU A 51 -11.01 10.80 6.01
C GLU A 51 -10.89 9.64 5.02
N LEU A 52 -9.70 9.39 4.47
CA LEU A 52 -9.48 8.34 3.48
C LEU A 52 -9.54 6.96 4.13
N GLU A 53 -10.49 6.14 3.66
CA GLU A 53 -10.60 4.73 3.97
C GLU A 53 -10.75 3.93 2.68
N ILE A 54 -9.91 2.90 2.51
CA ILE A 54 -9.94 2.07 1.31
C ILE A 54 -11.02 1.00 1.47
N PRO A 55 -12.05 0.97 0.61
CA PRO A 55 -13.09 -0.04 0.70
C PRO A 55 -12.55 -1.42 0.32
N HIS A 56 -13.18 -2.48 0.83
CA HIS A 56 -12.81 -3.88 0.56
C HIS A 56 -11.37 -4.23 0.95
N TRP A 57 -10.81 -3.58 1.98
CA TRP A 57 -9.41 -3.69 2.37
C TRP A 57 -8.94 -5.14 2.59
N GLU A 58 -9.72 -5.97 3.29
CA GLU A 58 -9.36 -7.39 3.51
C GLU A 58 -9.26 -8.17 2.19
N LYS A 59 -10.16 -7.93 1.23
CA LYS A 59 -10.12 -8.54 -0.11
C LYS A 59 -8.89 -8.06 -0.88
N ILE A 60 -8.52 -6.79 -0.76
CA ILE A 60 -7.30 -6.23 -1.35
C ILE A 60 -6.05 -6.93 -0.79
N LEU A 61 -5.95 -7.08 0.53
CA LEU A 61 -4.83 -7.77 1.17
C LEU A 61 -4.74 -9.23 0.72
N THR A 62 -5.88 -9.91 0.61
CA THR A 62 -5.97 -11.30 0.14
C THR A 62 -5.48 -11.43 -1.30
N LEU A 63 -5.94 -10.55 -2.21
CA LEU A 63 -5.48 -10.52 -3.59
C LEU A 63 -3.97 -10.25 -3.67
N ALA A 64 -3.48 -9.26 -2.95
CA ALA A 64 -2.06 -8.92 -2.93
C ALA A 64 -1.20 -10.11 -2.43
N ALA A 65 -1.62 -10.76 -1.35
CA ALA A 65 -0.92 -11.93 -0.81
C ALA A 65 -0.97 -13.14 -1.76
N SER A 66 -2.09 -13.37 -2.47
CA SER A 66 -2.20 -14.46 -3.44
C SER A 66 -1.27 -14.32 -4.65
N CYS A 67 -0.76 -13.12 -4.93
CA CYS A 67 0.18 -12.89 -6.03
C CYS A 67 1.50 -13.64 -5.82
N TYR A 68 1.84 -13.98 -4.57
CA TYR A 68 3.00 -14.83 -4.29
C TYR A 68 2.85 -16.23 -4.91
N GLU A 69 1.67 -16.84 -4.87
CA GLU A 69 1.44 -18.19 -5.42
C GLU A 69 1.70 -18.26 -6.92
N VAL A 70 1.54 -17.14 -7.63
CA VAL A 70 1.76 -17.05 -9.08
C VAL A 70 3.21 -16.71 -9.39
N THR A 71 3.85 -15.86 -8.58
CA THR A 71 5.14 -15.26 -8.92
C THR A 71 6.33 -15.88 -8.19
N HIS A 72 6.11 -16.43 -7.00
CA HIS A 72 7.12 -16.90 -6.06
C HIS A 72 8.19 -15.86 -5.72
N LEU A 73 7.86 -14.57 -5.85
CA LEU A 73 8.76 -13.47 -5.54
C LEU A 73 8.61 -13.08 -4.06
N GLY A 74 9.71 -13.13 -3.30
CA GLY A 74 9.72 -12.72 -1.89
C GLY A 74 9.49 -11.21 -1.66
N TYR A 75 9.61 -10.39 -2.70
CA TYR A 75 9.27 -8.98 -2.67
C TYR A 75 8.66 -8.55 -4.00
N LEU A 76 7.44 -8.02 -3.99
CA LEU A 76 6.73 -7.60 -5.19
C LEU A 76 5.79 -6.42 -4.89
N GLY A 77 5.52 -5.62 -5.92
CA GLY A 77 4.49 -4.59 -5.90
C GLY A 77 3.25 -5.09 -6.63
N VAL A 78 2.07 -4.88 -6.06
CA VAL A 78 0.78 -5.22 -6.70
C VAL A 78 0.02 -3.94 -6.93
N ASP A 79 -0.28 -3.63 -8.18
CA ASP A 79 -1.17 -2.53 -8.52
C ASP A 79 -2.59 -3.07 -8.64
N ILE A 80 -3.50 -2.50 -7.85
CA ILE A 80 -4.89 -2.93 -7.71
C ILE A 80 -5.80 -1.79 -8.13
N VAL A 81 -6.80 -2.12 -8.96
CA VAL A 81 -7.88 -1.22 -9.33
C VAL A 81 -9.16 -1.60 -8.57
N LEU A 82 -9.92 -0.59 -8.17
CA LEU A 82 -11.25 -0.78 -7.58
C LEU A 82 -12.30 -0.54 -8.66
N ASP A 83 -12.78 -1.63 -9.26
CA ASP A 83 -13.89 -1.55 -10.20
C ASP A 83 -15.22 -1.37 -9.47
N LYS A 84 -16.12 -0.58 -10.06
CA LYS A 84 -17.43 -0.26 -9.47
C LYS A 84 -18.32 -1.49 -9.27
N ASN A 85 -18.23 -2.47 -10.17
CA ASN A 85 -19.12 -3.64 -10.19
C ASN A 85 -18.41 -4.92 -9.70
N LEU A 86 -17.13 -5.08 -10.04
CA LEU A 86 -16.34 -6.27 -9.75
C LEU A 86 -15.54 -6.14 -8.43
N GLY A 87 -15.42 -4.93 -7.90
CA GLY A 87 -14.61 -4.61 -6.73
C GLY A 87 -13.11 -4.65 -7.03
N PRO A 88 -12.26 -5.03 -6.06
CA PRO A 88 -10.81 -5.10 -6.25
C PRO A 88 -10.39 -6.09 -7.33
N LEU A 89 -9.54 -5.63 -8.27
CA LEU A 89 -8.94 -6.42 -9.34
C LEU A 89 -7.43 -6.12 -9.44
N ILE A 90 -6.63 -7.14 -9.75
CA ILE A 90 -5.19 -6.97 -10.00
C ILE A 90 -5.02 -6.39 -11.41
N LEU A 91 -4.26 -5.30 -11.53
CA LEU A 91 -3.93 -4.66 -12.80
C LEU A 91 -2.53 -5.04 -13.28
N GLU A 92 -1.55 -5.00 -12.39
CA GLU A 92 -0.13 -5.22 -12.71
C GLU A 92 0.63 -5.81 -11.51
N LEU A 93 1.64 -6.63 -11.80
CA LEU A 93 2.60 -7.15 -10.83
C LEU A 93 4.00 -6.64 -11.16
N ASN A 94 4.62 -5.97 -10.20
CA ASN A 94 5.94 -5.37 -10.32
C ASN A 94 6.96 -6.20 -9.53
N ALA A 95 7.90 -6.84 -10.22
CA ALA A 95 8.94 -7.66 -9.59
C ALA A 95 10.01 -6.85 -8.83
N ARG A 96 10.12 -5.54 -9.10
CA ARG A 96 11.09 -4.63 -8.47
C ARG A 96 10.44 -3.28 -8.17
N PRO A 97 9.48 -3.22 -7.23
CA PRO A 97 8.84 -1.96 -6.89
C PRO A 97 9.84 -1.02 -6.20
N GLY A 98 9.70 0.28 -6.44
CA GLY A 98 10.50 1.30 -5.76
C GLY A 98 10.13 1.44 -4.27
N LEU A 99 11.11 1.81 -3.44
CA LEU A 99 10.92 1.95 -1.99
C LEU A 99 10.43 3.34 -1.55
N ALA A 100 10.48 4.35 -2.42
CA ALA A 100 10.17 5.74 -2.07
C ALA A 100 8.77 5.92 -1.44
N ILE A 101 7.80 5.09 -1.84
CA ILE A 101 6.45 5.13 -1.27
C ILE A 101 6.40 4.77 0.22
N GLN A 102 7.39 4.02 0.73
CA GLN A 102 7.45 3.62 2.13
C GLN A 102 7.65 4.81 3.07
N ILE A 103 8.12 5.96 2.56
CA ILE A 103 8.21 7.22 3.33
C ILE A 103 6.83 7.59 3.91
N ALA A 104 5.75 7.31 3.18
CA ALA A 104 4.38 7.59 3.62
C ALA A 104 3.95 6.74 4.85
N ASN A 105 4.62 5.61 5.10
CA ASN A 105 4.35 4.78 6.28
C ASN A 105 5.06 5.29 7.54
N ARG A 106 6.03 6.22 7.41
CA ARG A 106 6.86 6.76 8.51
C ARG A 106 7.53 5.72 9.40
N ILE A 107 7.75 4.52 8.87
CA ILE A 107 8.37 3.39 9.59
C ILE A 107 9.43 2.79 8.67
N GLY A 108 10.63 2.60 9.20
CA GLY A 108 11.73 1.94 8.46
C GLY A 108 11.40 0.48 8.15
N ALA A 109 11.69 0.05 6.92
CA ALA A 109 11.30 -1.27 6.42
C ALA A 109 12.12 -2.42 7.03
N VAL A 110 13.39 -2.20 7.40
CA VAL A 110 14.31 -3.23 7.91
C VAL A 110 13.71 -4.00 9.09
N LYS A 111 13.18 -3.30 10.09
CA LYS A 111 12.56 -3.94 11.26
C LYS A 111 11.35 -4.80 10.91
N ARG A 112 10.63 -4.47 9.83
CA ARG A 112 9.51 -5.28 9.34
C ARG A 112 10.02 -6.51 8.62
N TYR A 113 11.06 -6.36 7.80
CA TYR A 113 11.73 -7.49 7.14
C TYR A 113 12.29 -8.49 8.16
N ASP A 114 12.96 -8.02 9.21
CA ASP A 114 13.45 -8.89 10.30
C ASP A 114 12.35 -9.73 10.98
N VAL A 115 11.11 -9.23 10.98
CA VAL A 115 9.94 -9.92 11.55
C VAL A 115 9.34 -10.90 10.52
N ILE A 116 9.34 -10.53 9.24
CA ILE A 116 8.89 -11.38 8.13
C ILE A 116 9.84 -12.56 7.95
N ASP A 117 11.16 -12.35 7.98
CA ASP A 117 12.19 -13.37 7.77
C ASP A 117 12.19 -14.46 8.86
N LYS A 118 11.52 -14.21 9.99
CA LYS A 118 11.33 -15.19 11.08
C LYS A 118 10.04 -16.01 10.95
N GLN A 119 9.22 -15.75 9.93
CA GLN A 119 7.99 -16.50 9.71
C GLN A 119 8.28 -17.89 9.17
N GLN A 120 7.32 -18.78 9.38
CA GLN A 120 7.34 -20.10 8.77
C GLN A 120 7.23 -19.97 7.25
N GLU A 121 8.00 -20.80 6.55
CA GLU A 121 7.82 -20.96 5.11
C GLU A 121 6.45 -21.61 4.83
N ASN A 122 5.84 -21.26 3.69
CA ASN A 122 4.60 -21.87 3.18
C ASN A 122 3.32 -21.60 3.99
N LEU A 123 3.24 -20.49 4.71
CA LEU A 123 1.96 -19.99 5.24
C LEU A 123 0.95 -19.80 4.11
N ASP A 124 -0.32 -20.15 4.36
CA ASP A 124 -1.36 -19.92 3.38
C ASP A 124 -1.64 -18.40 3.18
N VAL A 125 -2.45 -18.06 2.17
CA VAL A 125 -2.78 -16.65 1.89
C VAL A 125 -3.46 -15.97 3.09
N THR A 126 -4.38 -16.66 3.75
CA THR A 126 -5.16 -16.13 4.88
C THR A 126 -4.27 -15.90 6.09
N GLU A 127 -3.35 -16.82 6.38
CA GLU A 127 -2.39 -16.73 7.47
C GLU A 127 -1.42 -15.57 7.25
N ARG A 128 -0.91 -15.36 6.04
CA ARG A 128 -0.05 -14.20 5.70
C ARG A 128 -0.78 -12.88 5.88
N VAL A 129 -2.05 -12.80 5.49
CA VAL A 129 -2.88 -11.60 5.70
C VAL A 129 -3.08 -11.33 7.18
N LYS A 130 -3.49 -12.34 7.96
CA LYS A 130 -3.67 -12.22 9.42
C LYS A 130 -2.37 -11.82 10.12
N PHE A 131 -1.25 -12.45 9.75
CA PHE A 131 0.07 -12.10 10.25
C PHE A 131 0.38 -10.62 10.00
N SER A 132 0.19 -10.16 8.77
CA SER A 132 0.48 -8.78 8.37
C SER A 132 -0.39 -7.76 9.10
N ILE A 133 -1.68 -8.04 9.25
CA ILE A 133 -2.62 -7.20 10.02
C ILE A 133 -2.17 -7.09 11.48
N ASN A 134 -1.89 -8.23 12.12
CA ASN A 134 -1.58 -8.29 13.55
C ASN A 134 -0.24 -7.63 13.91
N HIS A 135 0.77 -7.74 13.03
CA HIS A 135 2.12 -7.25 13.31
C HIS A 135 2.39 -5.85 12.75
N PHE A 136 1.75 -5.48 11.64
CA PHE A 136 2.05 -4.24 10.92
C PHE A 136 0.88 -3.25 10.87
N GLY A 137 -0.29 -3.62 11.41
CA GLY A 137 -1.37 -2.69 11.69
C GLY A 137 -1.01 -1.73 12.81
N MET A 138 -1.34 -0.45 12.64
CA MET A 138 -1.24 0.52 13.74
C MET A 138 -2.50 0.41 14.60
N LYS A 139 -2.32 0.37 15.91
CA LYS A 139 -3.42 0.38 16.89
C LYS A 139 -3.93 1.80 17.11
#